data_AF-A0AA87MNQ4-F1
#
_entry.id   AF-A0AA87MNQ4-F1
#
_cell.length_a   1.000
_cell.length_b   1.000
_cell.length_c   1.000
_cell.angle_alpha   90.00
_cell.angle_beta   90.00
_cell.angle_gamma   90.00
#
_symmetry.space_group_name_H-M   'P 1'
#
loop_
_entity.id
_entity.type
_entity.pdbx_description
1 polymer ?
#
loop_
_entity_poly.entity_id
_entity_poly.type
_entity_poly.pdbx_seq_one_letter_code
_entity_poly.pdbx_strand_id
1 'polypeptide(L)'
;MKTKNSYHTALVLKAQLGMLSKKERSRIPDSTFSDWKKRNLSLVVGFTEDDPAHFKDEVYRKISESKTFKKTLSALLLVFQFYFSLTENMRGKRRIWSEQKKNIVSIVTRISPLIGIKAACKLLKISSQRFYRWKNEFHCFTSTFNLCRKLHPNNLLTKNKRSSPSI
;
A
#
# COMPACT_ATOMS: atom_id res chain seq x y z
N MET A 1 -33.59 -27.61 23.84
CA MET A 1 -32.70 -26.88 22.91
C MET A 1 -31.38 -26.58 23.64
N LYS A 2 -30.22 -26.90 23.07
CA LYS A 2 -28.92 -26.50 23.67
C LYS A 2 -28.73 -24.99 23.46
N THR A 3 -28.55 -24.25 24.54
CA THR A 3 -28.18 -22.83 24.50
C THR A 3 -26.77 -22.71 23.92
N LYS A 4 -26.62 -21.89 22.87
CA LYS A 4 -25.31 -21.57 22.32
C LYS A 4 -24.61 -20.60 23.29
N ASN A 5 -23.37 -20.89 23.63
CA ASN A 5 -22.54 -19.95 24.38
C ASN A 5 -22.38 -18.66 23.57
N SER A 6 -22.65 -17.54 24.22
CA SER A 6 -22.39 -16.22 23.65
C SER A 6 -20.95 -15.83 23.95
N TYR A 7 -20.20 -15.47 22.92
CA TYR A 7 -18.80 -15.08 23.03
C TYR A 7 -18.64 -13.61 22.67
N HIS A 8 -17.67 -12.94 23.31
CA HIS A 8 -17.33 -11.57 22.94
C HIS A 8 -16.80 -11.53 21.50
N THR A 9 -17.24 -10.54 20.74
CA THR A 9 -16.89 -10.35 19.31
C THR A 9 -15.38 -10.37 19.05
N ALA A 10 -14.60 -9.80 19.97
CA ALA A 10 -13.14 -9.78 19.91
C ALA A 10 -12.51 -11.18 19.81
N LEU A 11 -13.15 -12.23 20.34
CA LEU A 11 -12.64 -13.61 20.24
C LEU A 11 -12.76 -14.16 18.81
N VAL A 12 -13.79 -13.76 18.07
CA VAL A 12 -13.96 -14.12 16.65
C VAL A 12 -12.83 -13.51 15.82
N LEU A 13 -12.54 -12.23 16.05
CA LEU A 13 -11.44 -11.51 15.40
C LEU A 13 -10.08 -12.15 15.72
N LYS A 14 -9.81 -12.36 17.01
CA LYS A 14 -8.59 -13.02 17.46
C LYS A 14 -8.44 -14.41 16.85
N ALA A 15 -9.52 -15.16 16.63
CA ALA A 15 -9.48 -16.48 16.03
C ALA A 15 -9.04 -16.46 14.56
N GLN A 16 -9.57 -15.54 13.76
CA GLN A 16 -9.18 -15.41 12.34
C GLN A 16 -7.75 -14.96 12.15
N LEU A 17 -7.27 -14.09 13.04
CA LEU A 17 -5.92 -13.55 12.98
C LEU A 17 -4.86 -14.44 13.66
N GLY A 18 -5.27 -15.58 14.21
CA GLY A 18 -4.37 -16.47 14.94
C GLY A 18 -3.83 -15.87 16.24
N MET A 19 -4.55 -14.92 16.84
CA MET A 19 -4.14 -14.14 18.00
C MET A 19 -4.68 -14.64 19.34
N LEU A 20 -5.50 -15.70 19.37
CA LEU A 20 -6.02 -16.28 20.62
C LEU A 20 -4.89 -16.79 21.51
N SER A 21 -4.93 -16.42 22.80
CA SER A 21 -4.07 -17.04 23.82
C SER A 21 -4.44 -18.51 24.03
N LYS A 22 -3.51 -19.30 24.59
CA LYS A 22 -3.75 -20.72 24.90
C LYS A 22 -4.97 -20.92 25.81
N LYS A 23 -5.18 -20.02 26.78
CA LYS A 23 -6.33 -20.05 27.71
C LYS A 23 -7.65 -19.69 27.02
N GLU A 24 -7.64 -18.74 26.09
CA GLU A 24 -8.84 -18.41 25.31
C GLU A 24 -9.18 -19.56 24.35
N ARG A 25 -8.18 -20.11 23.65
CA ARG A 25 -8.37 -21.21 22.71
C ARG A 25 -8.91 -22.48 23.36
N SER A 26 -8.48 -22.81 24.59
CA SER A 26 -8.97 -24.00 25.31
C SER A 26 -10.43 -23.90 25.73
N ARG A 27 -11.00 -22.69 25.80
CA ARG A 27 -12.40 -22.43 26.15
C ARG A 27 -13.33 -22.42 24.93
N ILE A 28 -12.79 -22.49 23.72
CA ILE A 28 -13.54 -22.41 22.48
C ILE A 28 -13.59 -23.81 21.84
N PRO A 29 -14.78 -24.40 21.67
CA PRO A 29 -14.94 -25.66 20.96
C PRO A 29 -14.40 -25.59 19.53
N ASP A 30 -13.83 -26.69 19.04
CA ASP A 30 -13.18 -26.73 17.71
C ASP A 30 -14.13 -26.41 16.56
N SER A 31 -15.40 -26.80 16.68
CA SER A 31 -16.45 -26.45 15.72
C SER A 31 -16.69 -24.94 15.65
N THR A 32 -16.70 -24.27 16.82
CA THR A 32 -16.88 -22.81 16.92
C THR A 32 -15.66 -22.07 16.40
N PHE A 33 -14.45 -22.54 16.73
CA PHE A 33 -13.21 -21.98 16.20
C PHE A 33 -13.13 -22.11 14.67
N SER A 34 -13.55 -23.25 14.13
CA SER A 34 -13.56 -23.50 12.68
C SER A 34 -14.58 -22.65 11.94
N ASP A 35 -15.76 -22.45 12.53
CA ASP A 35 -16.79 -21.52 12.03
C ASP A 35 -16.24 -20.10 11.99
N TRP A 36 -15.67 -19.62 13.09
CA TRP A 36 -15.12 -18.27 13.19
C TRP A 36 -14.01 -18.01 12.17
N LYS A 37 -13.13 -19.00 11.92
CA LYS A 37 -12.10 -18.88 10.89
C LYS A 37 -12.65 -18.56 9.50
N LYS A 38 -13.85 -19.06 9.17
CA LYS A 38 -14.48 -18.92 7.84
C LYS A 38 -15.50 -17.78 7.77
N ARG A 39 -15.78 -17.11 8.89
CA ARG A 39 -16.86 -16.12 8.99
C ARG A 39 -16.48 -14.81 8.28
N ASN A 40 -17.46 -14.16 7.64
CA ASN A 40 -17.26 -12.85 7.06
C ASN A 40 -17.25 -11.76 8.15
N LEU A 41 -16.15 -11.03 8.26
CA LEU A 41 -15.93 -9.99 9.28
C LEU A 41 -16.82 -8.77 9.14
N SER A 42 -17.28 -8.45 7.93
CA SER A 42 -18.19 -7.31 7.72
C SER A 42 -19.57 -7.50 8.39
N LEU A 43 -19.92 -8.75 8.74
CA LEU A 43 -21.18 -9.10 9.39
C LEU A 43 -21.03 -9.24 10.92
N VAL A 44 -19.85 -8.96 11.46
CA VAL A 44 -19.52 -9.13 12.87
C VAL A 44 -19.82 -7.83 13.61
N VAL A 45 -20.89 -7.83 14.42
CA VAL A 45 -21.35 -6.66 15.18
C VAL A 45 -20.26 -6.16 16.14
N GLY A 46 -19.89 -4.88 16.00
CA GLY A 46 -18.77 -4.26 16.73
C GLY A 46 -17.44 -4.26 15.95
N PHE A 47 -17.43 -4.76 14.71
CA PHE A 47 -16.33 -4.53 13.77
C PHE A 47 -16.66 -3.32 12.90
N THR A 48 -16.24 -2.14 13.35
CA THR A 48 -16.05 -1.00 12.46
C THR A 48 -14.55 -0.91 12.17
N GLU A 49 -14.15 -0.77 10.91
CA GLU A 49 -12.73 -0.53 10.54
C GLU A 49 -12.13 0.67 11.29
N ASP A 50 -12.99 1.55 11.79
CA ASP A 50 -12.72 2.74 12.58
C ASP A 50 -12.67 2.53 14.10
N ASP A 51 -12.69 1.30 14.65
CA ASP A 51 -12.53 1.10 16.11
C ASP A 51 -11.03 1.17 16.52
N PRO A 52 -10.51 2.32 17.00
CA PRO A 52 -9.08 2.63 16.87
C PRO A 52 -8.20 2.06 17.99
N ALA A 53 -8.78 1.66 19.12
CA ALA A 53 -8.01 1.61 20.37
C ALA A 53 -7.41 0.24 20.70
N HIS A 54 -8.14 -0.87 20.51
CA HIS A 54 -7.69 -2.16 21.05
C HIS A 54 -7.04 -3.08 20.02
N PHE A 55 -7.50 -3.04 18.77
CA PHE A 55 -7.02 -3.97 17.75
C PHE A 55 -5.62 -3.62 17.25
N LYS A 56 -5.37 -2.33 16.99
CA LYS A 56 -4.06 -1.83 16.55
C LYS A 56 -2.99 -2.09 17.60
N ASP A 57 -3.25 -1.75 18.87
CA ASP A 57 -2.25 -1.86 19.93
C ASP A 57 -1.85 -3.32 20.25
N GLU A 58 -2.79 -4.27 20.26
CA GLU A 58 -2.45 -5.67 20.49
C GLU A 58 -1.63 -6.26 19.33
N VAL A 59 -1.96 -5.89 18.09
CA VAL A 59 -1.20 -6.29 16.90
C VAL A 59 0.20 -5.67 16.92
N TYR A 60 0.31 -4.36 17.14
CA TYR A 60 1.61 -3.68 17.23
C TYR A 60 2.48 -4.22 18.37
N ARG A 61 1.88 -4.54 19.52
CA ARG A 61 2.57 -5.18 20.64
C ARG A 61 3.10 -6.56 20.26
N LYS A 62 2.30 -7.43 19.64
CA LYS A 62 2.77 -8.76 19.21
C LYS A 62 3.83 -8.68 18.11
N ILE A 63 3.74 -7.71 17.20
CA ILE A 63 4.78 -7.45 16.19
C ILE A 63 6.08 -7.00 16.88
N SER A 64 5.99 -6.11 17.87
CA SER A 64 7.14 -5.67 18.67
C SER A 64 7.74 -6.79 19.52
N GLU A 65 6.94 -7.66 20.12
CA GLU A 65 7.42 -8.77 20.94
C GLU A 65 7.98 -9.94 20.11
N SER A 66 7.65 -9.99 18.81
CA SER A 66 8.12 -11.04 17.91
C SER A 66 9.62 -10.91 17.59
N LYS A 67 10.42 -11.74 18.25
CA LYS A 67 11.87 -11.84 18.01
C LYS A 67 12.19 -12.25 16.57
N THR A 68 11.36 -13.08 15.95
CA THR A 68 11.53 -13.49 14.54
C THR A 68 11.28 -12.32 13.61
N PHE A 69 10.18 -11.57 13.80
CA PHE A 69 9.88 -10.39 13.00
C PHE A 69 11.00 -9.35 13.06
N LYS A 70 11.48 -9.03 14.28
CA LYS A 70 12.62 -8.12 14.48
C LYS A 70 13.87 -8.61 13.77
N LYS A 71 14.23 -9.89 13.92
CA LYS A 71 15.40 -10.48 13.24
C LYS A 71 15.28 -10.43 11.72
N THR A 72 14.11 -10.78 11.17
CA THR A 72 13.86 -10.76 9.72
C THR A 72 13.92 -9.33 9.19
N LEU A 73 13.32 -8.36 9.89
CA LEU A 73 13.38 -6.96 9.52
C LEU A 73 14.82 -6.44 9.56
N SER A 74 15.59 -6.74 10.61
CA SER A 74 17.02 -6.39 10.69
C SER A 74 17.81 -6.98 9.52
N ALA A 75 17.59 -8.26 9.19
CA ALA A 75 18.25 -8.90 8.06
C ALA A 75 17.89 -8.21 6.72
N LEU A 76 16.62 -7.91 6.50
CA LEU A 76 16.18 -7.17 5.31
C LEU A 76 16.81 -5.78 5.23
N LEU A 77 16.92 -5.06 6.35
CA LEU A 77 17.55 -3.75 6.39
C LEU A 77 19.05 -3.82 6.03
N LEU A 78 19.77 -4.83 6.52
CA LEU A 78 21.17 -5.06 6.15
C LEU A 78 21.33 -5.33 4.65
N VAL A 79 20.46 -6.16 4.08
CA VAL A 79 20.44 -6.44 2.63
C VAL A 79 20.14 -5.16 1.84
N PHE A 80 19.14 -4.38 2.24
CA PHE A 80 18.85 -3.09 1.61
C PHE A 80 20.02 -2.11 1.71
N GLN A 81 20.69 -2.05 2.86
CA GLN A 81 21.85 -1.18 3.06
C GLN A 81 23.01 -1.57 2.14
N PHE A 82 23.26 -2.86 1.94
CA PHE A 82 24.24 -3.35 0.98
C PHE A 82 23.90 -2.97 -0.46
N TYR A 83 22.65 -3.16 -0.90
CA TYR A 83 22.24 -2.72 -2.23
C TYR A 83 22.33 -1.20 -2.40
N PHE A 84 22.04 -0.43 -1.35
CA PHE A 84 22.20 1.01 -1.38
C PHE A 84 23.66 1.46 -1.49
N SER A 85 24.60 0.80 -0.81
CA SER A 85 26.02 1.13 -0.92
C SER A 85 26.56 0.77 -2.31
N LEU A 86 26.14 -0.37 -2.86
CA LEU A 86 26.52 -0.81 -4.21
C LEU A 86 26.04 0.18 -5.28
N THR A 87 24.78 0.65 -5.15
CA THR A 87 24.19 1.59 -6.11
C THR A 87 24.72 3.02 -5.98
N GLU A 88 25.24 3.41 -4.81
CA GLU A 88 25.86 4.73 -4.62
C GLU A 88 27.14 4.88 -5.44
N ASN A 89 27.97 3.84 -5.46
CA ASN A 89 29.27 3.80 -6.11
C ASN A 89 29.20 3.37 -7.59
N MET A 90 28.02 3.01 -8.08
CA MET A 90 27.83 2.54 -9.44
C MET A 90 28.01 3.67 -10.47
N ARG A 91 28.99 3.50 -11.37
CA ARG A 91 29.18 4.40 -12.52
C ARG A 91 27.96 4.32 -13.45
N GLY A 92 27.44 5.46 -13.87
CA GLY A 92 26.27 5.50 -14.75
C GLY A 92 24.91 5.31 -14.06
N LYS A 93 24.83 5.33 -12.72
CA LYS A 93 23.56 5.19 -11.98
C LYS A 93 22.41 6.08 -12.48
N ARG A 94 22.69 7.30 -12.93
CA ARG A 94 21.66 8.19 -13.50
C ARG A 94 21.00 7.60 -14.75
N ARG A 95 21.78 6.95 -15.62
CA ARG A 95 21.28 6.30 -16.84
C ARG A 95 20.38 5.12 -16.49
N ILE A 96 20.84 4.26 -15.60
CA ILE A 96 20.08 3.10 -15.12
C ILE A 96 18.75 3.54 -14.50
N TRP A 97 18.74 4.56 -13.64
CA TRP A 97 17.50 5.10 -13.06
C TRP A 97 16.55 5.67 -14.13
N SER A 98 17.09 6.27 -15.19
CA SER A 98 16.29 6.80 -16.29
C SER A 98 15.67 5.69 -17.14
N GLU A 99 16.42 4.63 -17.43
CA GLU A 99 15.93 3.44 -18.15
C GLU A 99 14.85 2.71 -17.32
N GLN A 100 15.03 2.67 -16.00
CA GLN A 100 14.09 2.02 -15.06
C GLN A 100 12.95 2.92 -14.58
N LYS A 101 12.75 4.12 -15.16
CA LYS A 101 11.77 5.11 -14.69
C LYS A 101 10.35 4.55 -14.53
N LYS A 102 9.90 3.68 -15.45
CA LYS A 102 8.56 3.05 -15.40
C LYS A 102 8.40 2.14 -14.18
N ASN A 103 9.43 1.33 -13.90
CA ASN A 103 9.44 0.43 -12.75
C ASN A 103 9.47 1.21 -11.44
N ILE A 104 10.30 2.25 -11.38
CA ILE A 104 10.36 3.15 -10.22
C ILE A 104 9.00 3.80 -9.94
N VAL A 105 8.32 4.35 -10.96
CA VAL A 105 6.98 4.94 -10.81
C VAL A 105 5.97 3.91 -10.32
N SER A 106 6.01 2.68 -10.86
CA SER A 106 5.13 1.58 -10.43
C SER A 106 5.32 1.26 -8.94
N ILE A 107 6.58 1.10 -8.50
CA ILE A 107 6.90 0.79 -7.09
C ILE A 107 6.43 1.93 -6.17
N VAL A 108 6.79 3.19 -6.47
CA VAL A 108 6.36 4.35 -5.65
C VAL A 108 4.84 4.40 -5.55
N THR A 109 4.13 4.18 -6.66
CA THR A 109 2.66 4.20 -6.68
C THR A 109 2.08 3.12 -5.78
N ARG A 110 2.64 1.91 -5.77
CA ARG A 110 2.18 0.79 -4.93
C ARG A 110 2.46 0.98 -3.44
N ILE A 111 3.61 1.54 -3.08
CA ILE A 111 3.99 1.68 -1.65
C ILE A 111 3.51 3.00 -1.04
N SER A 112 3.23 4.02 -1.86
CA SER A 112 2.80 5.33 -1.36
C SER A 112 1.54 5.34 -0.48
N PRO A 113 0.52 4.47 -0.66
CA PRO A 113 -0.61 4.41 0.27
C PRO A 113 -0.23 3.92 1.67
N LEU A 114 0.89 3.20 1.80
CA LEU A 114 1.33 2.62 3.08
C LEU A 114 2.20 3.60 3.89
N ILE A 115 3.09 4.34 3.23
CA ILE A 115 4.13 5.15 3.89
C ILE A 115 4.14 6.63 3.47
N GLY A 116 3.28 7.01 2.54
CA GLY A 116 3.27 8.34 1.94
C GLY A 116 4.28 8.52 0.81
N ILE A 117 3.96 9.42 -0.13
CA ILE A 117 4.74 9.65 -1.35
C ILE A 117 6.17 10.12 -1.05
N LYS A 118 6.35 11.02 -0.07
CA LYS A 118 7.68 11.55 0.29
C LYS A 118 8.61 10.44 0.78
N ALA A 119 8.12 9.55 1.66
CA ALA A 119 8.90 8.42 2.16
C ALA A 119 9.20 7.40 1.05
N ALA A 120 8.19 7.08 0.23
CA ALA A 120 8.33 6.20 -0.92
C ALA A 120 9.40 6.67 -1.92
N CYS A 121 9.40 7.97 -2.26
CA CYS A 121 10.42 8.56 -3.12
C CYS A 121 11.82 8.53 -2.49
N LYS A 122 11.92 8.77 -1.17
CA LYS A 122 13.19 8.74 -0.44
C LYS A 122 13.82 7.34 -0.45
N LEU A 123 13.00 6.28 -0.30
CA LEU A 123 13.48 4.89 -0.39
C LEU A 123 14.15 4.58 -1.74
N LEU A 124 13.63 5.12 -2.84
CA LEU A 124 14.20 4.92 -4.18
C LEU A 124 15.23 5.99 -4.59
N LYS A 125 15.63 6.85 -3.65
CA LYS A 125 16.59 7.95 -3.85
C LYS A 125 16.21 8.89 -5.01
N ILE A 126 14.92 9.21 -5.14
CA ILE A 126 14.42 10.20 -6.11
C ILE A 126 13.64 11.31 -5.41
N SER A 127 13.59 12.50 -6.03
CA SER A 127 12.74 13.58 -5.55
C SER A 127 11.28 13.34 -5.94
N SER A 128 10.33 13.85 -5.13
CA SER A 128 8.91 13.79 -5.45
C SER A 128 8.59 14.49 -6.78
N GLN A 129 9.29 15.59 -7.09
CA GLN A 129 9.16 16.29 -8.39
C GLN A 129 9.57 15.38 -9.56
N ARG A 130 10.69 14.65 -9.44
CA ARG A 130 11.14 13.71 -10.47
C ARG A 130 10.14 12.56 -10.63
N PHE A 131 9.60 12.06 -9.53
CA PHE A 131 8.53 11.05 -9.57
C PHE A 131 7.31 11.55 -10.36
N TYR A 132 6.77 12.72 -10.02
CA TYR A 132 5.60 13.26 -10.73
C TYR A 132 5.90 13.55 -12.19
N ARG A 133 7.11 14.06 -12.51
CA ARG A 133 7.53 14.26 -13.89
C ARG A 133 7.53 12.96 -14.68
N TRP A 134 8.09 11.88 -14.13
CA TRP A 134 8.09 10.56 -14.78
C TRP A 134 6.71 9.92 -14.83
N LYS A 135 5.89 10.09 -13.79
CA LYS A 135 4.52 9.58 -13.74
C LYS A 135 3.62 10.25 -14.77
N ASN A 136 3.83 11.55 -14.99
CA ASN A 136 3.06 12.37 -15.93
C ASN A 136 3.72 12.44 -17.32
N GLU A 137 4.79 11.67 -17.55
CA GLU A 137 5.46 11.62 -18.84
C GLU A 137 4.59 10.81 -19.82
N PHE A 138 3.74 11.51 -20.56
CA PHE A 138 2.90 10.93 -21.61
C PHE A 138 3.62 11.01 -22.96
N HIS A 139 3.67 9.89 -23.69
CA HIS A 139 4.03 9.90 -25.10
C HIS A 139 2.79 10.27 -25.93
N CYS A 140 2.71 11.52 -26.37
CA CYS A 140 1.66 11.98 -27.27
C CYS A 140 2.04 11.63 -28.71
N PHE A 141 1.71 10.41 -29.15
CA PHE A 141 2.08 9.89 -30.46
C PHE A 141 1.35 10.53 -31.66
N THR A 142 0.31 11.34 -31.42
CA THR A 142 -0.65 11.75 -32.47
C THR A 142 -0.70 13.24 -32.78
N SER A 143 0.33 14.01 -32.44
CA SER A 143 0.41 15.41 -32.85
C SER A 143 1.67 15.68 -33.65
N THR A 144 1.50 15.94 -34.96
CA THR A 144 2.53 16.52 -35.84
C THR A 144 3.06 17.86 -35.33
N PHE A 145 2.40 18.47 -34.34
CA PHE A 145 2.77 19.74 -33.72
C PHE A 145 3.15 19.63 -32.23
N ASN A 146 3.34 18.42 -31.67
CA ASN A 146 3.61 18.20 -30.23
C ASN A 146 2.57 18.84 -29.26
N LEU A 147 1.38 19.19 -29.74
CA LEU A 147 0.32 19.82 -28.96
C LEU A 147 -0.52 18.74 -28.27
N CYS A 148 -0.01 18.25 -27.14
CA CYS A 148 -0.71 17.25 -26.34
C CYS A 148 -1.82 17.92 -25.50
N ARG A 149 -3.10 17.70 -25.85
CA ARG A 149 -4.27 18.24 -25.11
C ARG A 149 -4.24 17.98 -23.60
N LYS A 150 -3.63 16.87 -23.16
CA LYS A 150 -3.47 16.53 -21.73
C LYS A 150 -2.37 17.34 -21.03
N LEU A 151 -1.36 17.84 -21.75
CA LEU A 151 -0.29 18.68 -21.20
C LEU A 151 -0.66 20.18 -21.22
N HIS A 152 -1.46 20.60 -22.20
CA HIS A 152 -1.93 21.99 -22.35
C HIS A 152 -3.46 22.03 -22.52
N PRO A 153 -4.24 21.82 -21.44
CA PRO A 153 -5.71 21.81 -21.52
C PRO A 153 -6.30 23.17 -21.94
N ASN A 154 -5.57 24.27 -21.75
CA ASN A 154 -6.02 25.64 -22.01
C ASN A 154 -5.55 26.23 -23.35
N ASN A 155 -5.09 25.41 -24.30
CA ASN A 155 -4.69 25.94 -25.62
C ASN A 155 -5.90 26.52 -26.37
N LEU A 156 -5.82 27.81 -26.71
CA LEU A 156 -6.91 28.65 -27.24
C LEU A 156 -7.53 28.16 -28.57
N LEU A 157 -6.87 27.24 -29.29
CA LEU A 157 -7.33 26.67 -30.56
C LEU A 157 -8.61 25.82 -30.45
N THR A 158 -9.00 25.36 -29.25
CA THR A 158 -10.23 24.58 -29.03
C THR A 158 -11.46 25.44 -28.68
N LYS A 159 -11.29 26.71 -28.30
CA LYS A 159 -12.42 27.60 -28.00
C LYS A 159 -13.19 28.02 -29.26
N ASN A 160 -12.53 28.08 -30.41
CA ASN A 160 -13.13 28.58 -31.66
C ASN A 160 -13.89 27.52 -32.49
N LYS A 161 -14.17 26.32 -31.96
CA LYS A 161 -14.98 25.29 -32.67
C LYS A 161 -16.39 25.09 -32.13
N ARG A 162 -16.88 25.97 -31.24
CA ARG A 162 -18.28 25.93 -30.74
C ARG A 162 -19.15 27.13 -31.14
N SER A 163 -18.70 27.95 -32.08
CA SER A 163 -19.50 29.07 -32.59
C SER A 163 -19.23 29.30 -34.07
N SER A 164 -19.88 28.53 -34.93
CA SER A 164 -20.15 28.95 -36.31
C SER A 164 -21.54 28.42 -36.66
N PRO A 165 -22.57 29.29 -36.74
CA PRO A 165 -23.87 28.89 -37.21
C PRO A 165 -23.81 28.63 -38.72
N SER A 166 -24.54 27.61 -39.14
CA SER A 166 -24.81 27.24 -40.53
C SER A 166 -25.29 28.46 -41.32
N ILE A 167 -24.66 28.72 -42.47
CA ILE A 167 -25.26 29.40 -43.62
C ILE A 167 -25.11 28.42 -44.78
#